data_AF-A0A3M7P8J3-F1
#
_entry.id   AF-A0A3M7P8J3-F1
#
_cell.length_a   1.000
_cell.length_b   1.000
_cell.length_c   1.000
_cell.angle_alpha   90.00
_cell.angle_beta   90.00
_cell.angle_gamma   90.00
#
_symmetry.space_group_name_H-M   'P 1'
#
loop_
_entity.id
_entity.type
_entity.pdbx_description
1 polymer ?
#
loop_
_entity_poly.entity_id
_entity_poly.type
_entity_poly.pdbx_seq_one_letter_code
_entity_poly.pdbx_strand_id
1 'polypeptide(L)'
;MINKADLVIVHMRDGISSIPLDRNQNQRWVFTLFESPVHSPNLKKFNGIFNLTATYRVDSDFPFFYTTNFLAGKTDFAAAVISNCGGTSKRLELIRELQKYVSVNVFGKCGKPCPNQFKNATLGDCKNILATEYKFYFAFENSVCKDYITEKFY
;
A
#
# COMPACT_ATOMS: atom_id res chain seq x y z
N MET A 1 26.91 4.66 -28.22
CA MET A 1 26.06 5.56 -27.41
C MET A 1 25.88 5.14 -25.95
N ILE A 2 26.66 4.20 -25.39
CA ILE A 2 26.92 4.16 -23.93
C ILE A 2 28.15 5.00 -23.60
N ASN A 3 29.26 4.84 -24.33
CA ASN A 3 30.57 5.45 -24.03
C ASN A 3 30.65 7.00 -24.09
N LYS A 4 29.55 7.69 -24.44
CA LYS A 4 29.46 9.16 -24.50
C LYS A 4 28.49 9.75 -23.46
N ALA A 5 27.75 8.90 -22.74
CA ALA A 5 26.77 9.36 -21.76
C ALA A 5 27.45 9.64 -20.41
N ASP A 6 26.99 10.63 -19.66
CA ASP A 6 27.44 10.87 -18.29
C ASP A 6 26.68 9.99 -17.27
N LEU A 7 25.42 9.67 -17.59
CA LEU A 7 24.52 8.81 -16.82
C LEU A 7 23.99 7.67 -17.70
N VAL A 8 24.15 6.43 -17.24
CA VAL A 8 23.65 5.23 -17.90
C VAL A 8 22.61 4.57 -17.01
N ILE A 9 21.37 4.48 -17.48
CA ILE A 9 20.27 3.81 -16.78
C ILE A 9 20.12 2.42 -17.39
N VAL A 10 20.19 1.39 -16.54
CA VAL A 10 20.16 0.00 -16.99
C VAL A 10 19.02 -0.73 -16.32
N HIS A 11 18.01 -1.09 -17.12
CA HIS A 11 16.92 -1.95 -16.66
C HIS A 11 17.37 -3.39 -16.68
N MET A 12 17.46 -3.99 -15.50
CA MET A 12 18.16 -5.26 -15.29
C MET A 12 17.40 -6.47 -15.81
N ARG A 13 16.20 -6.33 -16.38
CA ARG A 13 15.56 -7.40 -17.17
C ARG A 13 15.82 -7.26 -18.67
N ASP A 14 16.30 -6.11 -19.13
CA ASP A 14 16.54 -5.82 -20.54
C ASP A 14 18.03 -6.01 -20.84
N GLY A 15 18.36 -7.02 -21.65
CA GLY A 15 19.71 -7.16 -22.18
C GLY A 15 20.80 -7.43 -21.13
N ILE A 16 20.51 -8.25 -20.10
CA ILE A 16 21.51 -8.69 -19.08
C ILE A 16 22.82 -9.21 -19.71
N SER A 17 22.74 -9.83 -20.89
CA SER A 17 23.87 -10.39 -21.61
C SER A 17 24.76 -9.33 -22.29
N SER A 18 24.23 -8.13 -22.57
CA SER A 18 24.95 -7.07 -23.28
C SER A 18 25.54 -5.99 -22.37
N ILE A 19 25.36 -6.11 -21.05
CA ILE A 19 25.90 -5.17 -20.08
C ILE A 19 27.40 -5.47 -19.84
N PRO A 20 28.32 -4.54 -20.15
CA PRO A 20 29.74 -4.72 -19.85
C PRO A 20 29.97 -4.72 -18.34
N LEU A 21 30.84 -5.63 -17.87
CA LEU A 21 31.24 -5.67 -16.45
C LEU A 21 32.30 -4.62 -16.12
N ASP A 22 33.08 -4.22 -17.11
CA ASP A 22 34.03 -3.11 -17.01
C ASP A 22 33.39 -1.84 -17.58
N ARG A 23 33.07 -0.90 -16.69
CA ARG A 23 32.42 0.37 -17.04
C ARG A 23 33.44 1.51 -17.08
N ASN A 24 33.16 2.51 -17.90
CA ASN A 24 33.89 3.76 -17.82
C ASN A 24 33.66 4.41 -16.45
N GLN A 25 34.74 4.62 -15.69
CA GLN A 25 34.68 5.14 -14.32
C GLN A 25 34.18 6.58 -14.24
N ASN A 26 34.26 7.34 -15.34
CA ASN A 26 33.74 8.70 -15.43
C ASN A 26 32.21 8.76 -15.56
N GLN A 27 31.55 7.61 -15.77
CA GLN A 27 30.10 7.53 -15.89
C GLN A 27 29.46 7.10 -14.57
N ARG A 28 28.27 7.64 -14.30
CA ARG A 28 27.39 7.13 -13.23
C ARG A 28 26.41 6.13 -13.82
N TRP A 29 26.29 4.98 -13.17
CA TRP A 29 25.39 3.92 -13.61
C TRP A 29 24.26 3.72 -12.60
N VAL A 30 23.02 3.70 -13.09
CA VAL A 30 21.80 3.51 -12.30
C VAL A 30 21.25 2.11 -12.54
N PHE A 31 21.14 1.33 -11.48
CA PHE A 31 20.48 0.03 -11.47
C PHE A 31 18.97 0.25 -11.40
N THR A 32 18.22 -0.18 -12.43
CA THR A 32 16.75 -0.22 -12.37
C THR A 32 16.24 -1.66 -12.41
N LEU A 33 15.36 -1.98 -11.45
CA LEU A 33 14.65 -3.25 -11.41
C LEU A 33 13.36 -3.06 -10.63
N PHE A 34 12.25 -3.42 -11.25
CA PHE A 34 10.92 -3.25 -10.68
C PHE A 34 10.24 -4.58 -10.27
N GLU A 35 10.91 -5.69 -10.57
CA GLU A 35 10.49 -7.03 -10.19
C GLU A 35 11.09 -7.44 -8.84
N SER A 36 10.41 -8.33 -8.11
CA SER A 36 10.93 -8.86 -6.85
C SER A 36 12.20 -9.71 -7.05
N PRO A 37 13.08 -9.86 -6.03
CA PRO A 37 14.28 -10.69 -6.16
C PRO A 37 13.97 -12.17 -6.41
N VAL A 38 12.82 -12.67 -5.93
CA VAL A 38 12.37 -14.05 -6.11
C VAL A 38 11.96 -14.33 -7.56
N HIS A 39 11.47 -13.32 -8.28
CA HIS A 39 11.07 -13.41 -9.69
C HIS A 39 12.10 -12.79 -10.65
N SER A 40 13.30 -12.49 -10.16
CA SER A 40 14.40 -11.92 -10.93
C SER A 40 15.55 -12.93 -11.09
N PRO A 41 16.31 -12.85 -12.20
CA PRO A 41 17.49 -13.70 -12.40
C PRO A 41 18.58 -13.39 -11.34
N ASN A 42 19.58 -14.28 -11.23
CA ASN A 42 20.72 -14.03 -10.35
C ASN A 42 21.60 -12.90 -10.88
N LEU A 43 21.58 -11.76 -10.19
CA LEU A 43 22.31 -10.55 -10.57
C LEU A 43 23.63 -10.36 -9.80
N LYS A 44 24.07 -11.33 -8.99
CA LYS A 44 25.30 -11.22 -8.15
C LYS A 44 26.55 -10.85 -8.95
N LYS A 45 26.62 -11.25 -10.23
CA LYS A 45 27.73 -10.90 -11.13
C LYS A 45 27.90 -9.39 -11.35
N PHE A 46 26.89 -8.59 -11.03
CA PHE A 46 26.92 -7.13 -11.16
C PHE A 46 27.17 -6.38 -9.84
N ASN A 47 27.52 -7.10 -8.77
CA ASN A 47 27.83 -6.46 -7.49
C ASN A 47 28.99 -5.47 -7.64
N GLY A 48 28.82 -4.26 -7.12
CA GLY A 48 29.82 -3.20 -7.15
C GLY A 48 29.93 -2.44 -8.49
N ILE A 49 29.11 -2.78 -9.50
CA ILE A 49 29.16 -2.11 -10.80
C ILE A 49 28.38 -0.79 -10.80
N PHE A 50 27.20 -0.78 -10.19
CA PHE A 50 26.29 0.36 -10.19
C PHE A 50 26.61 1.37 -9.09
N ASN A 51 26.43 2.65 -9.39
CA ASN A 51 26.66 3.74 -8.43
C ASN A 51 25.38 4.15 -7.69
N LEU A 52 24.23 4.01 -8.36
CA LEU A 52 22.94 4.49 -7.89
C LEU A 52 21.87 3.43 -8.15
N THR A 53 20.78 3.47 -7.40
CA THR A 53 19.63 2.59 -7.60
C THR A 53 18.34 3.38 -7.86
N ALA A 54 17.49 2.80 -8.71
CA ALA A 54 16.14 3.30 -8.97
C ALA A 54 15.16 2.11 -9.04
N THR A 55 14.60 1.74 -7.90
CA THR A 55 13.76 0.53 -7.72
C THR A 55 12.52 0.84 -6.88
N TYR A 56 11.63 -0.13 -6.68
CA TYR A 56 10.48 0.02 -5.79
C TYR A 56 10.85 0.14 -4.29
N ARG A 57 12.11 -0.13 -3.92
CA ARG A 57 12.53 0.00 -2.52
C ARG A 57 12.62 1.47 -2.12
N VAL A 58 12.08 1.78 -0.94
CA VAL A 58 12.07 3.13 -0.35
C VAL A 58 13.48 3.70 -0.10
N ASP A 59 14.49 2.85 0.03
CA ASP A 59 15.88 3.20 0.29
C ASP A 59 16.74 3.27 -0.98
N SER A 60 16.12 3.24 -2.17
CA SER A 60 16.86 3.52 -3.42
C SER A 60 17.18 5.00 -3.57
N ASP A 61 18.26 5.34 -4.28
CA ASP A 61 18.61 6.75 -4.56
C ASP A 61 17.48 7.49 -5.28
N PHE A 62 16.76 6.80 -6.16
CA PHE A 62 15.55 7.28 -6.83
C PHE A 62 14.41 6.27 -6.68
N PRO A 63 13.66 6.27 -5.56
CA PRO A 63 12.62 5.29 -5.33
C PRO A 63 11.47 5.46 -6.34
N PHE A 64 11.12 4.38 -7.03
CA PHE A 64 10.05 4.36 -8.01
C PHE A 64 8.79 3.76 -7.39
N PHE A 65 7.89 4.64 -6.95
CA PHE A 65 6.61 4.23 -6.40
C PHE A 65 5.61 4.00 -7.53
N TYR A 66 5.13 2.76 -7.70
CA TYR A 66 4.03 2.43 -8.61
C TYR A 66 2.66 3.00 -8.18
N THR A 67 2.63 3.93 -7.24
CA THR A 67 1.39 4.34 -6.59
C THR A 67 1.05 5.77 -6.98
N THR A 68 -0.14 5.95 -7.57
CA THR A 68 -0.97 7.09 -7.18
C THR A 68 -1.01 7.08 -5.65
N ASN A 69 -0.73 8.21 -5.00
CA ASN A 69 -0.82 8.27 -3.56
C ASN A 69 -2.27 7.95 -3.16
N PHE A 70 -2.56 6.71 -2.75
CA PHE A 70 -3.91 6.26 -2.39
C PHE A 70 -4.44 6.99 -1.15
N LEU A 71 -3.56 7.68 -0.43
CA LEU A 71 -3.88 8.56 0.69
C LEU A 71 -4.12 10.01 0.26
N ALA A 72 -3.83 10.38 -0.99
CA ALA A 72 -4.06 11.73 -1.49
C ALA A 72 -5.54 12.08 -1.43
N GLY A 73 -5.85 13.23 -0.82
CA GLY A 73 -7.21 13.70 -0.62
C GLY A 73 -7.95 13.11 0.59
N LYS A 74 -7.45 12.00 1.19
CA LYS A 74 -8.05 11.40 2.38
C LYS A 74 -7.64 12.15 3.64
N THR A 75 -8.59 12.78 4.31
CA THR A 75 -8.36 13.56 5.53
C THR A 75 -8.63 12.75 6.78
N ASP A 76 -9.63 11.87 6.76
CA ASP A 76 -10.05 11.12 7.94
C ASP A 76 -9.20 9.86 8.15
N PHE A 77 -8.96 9.53 9.42
CA PHE A 77 -8.04 8.45 9.77
C PHE A 77 -8.67 7.07 9.53
N ALA A 78 -9.70 6.70 10.28
CA ALA A 78 -10.32 5.38 10.14
C ALA A 78 -11.85 5.41 10.23
N ALA A 79 -12.49 4.44 9.60
CA ALA A 79 -13.93 4.21 9.73
C ALA A 79 -14.28 2.73 9.91
N ALA A 80 -15.44 2.46 10.49
CA ALA A 80 -16.04 1.14 10.60
C ALA A 80 -17.52 1.20 10.27
N VAL A 81 -18.08 0.18 9.60
CA VAL A 81 -19.52 0.09 9.32
C VAL A 81 -20.09 -1.08 10.10
N ILE A 82 -20.97 -0.79 11.07
CA ILE A 82 -21.42 -1.76 12.08
C ILE A 82 -22.94 -1.67 12.22
N SER A 83 -23.61 -2.75 11.83
CA SER A 83 -25.06 -2.92 11.99
C SER A 83 -25.45 -3.84 13.16
N ASN A 84 -24.58 -4.77 13.54
CA ASN A 84 -24.78 -5.64 14.72
C ASN A 84 -24.01 -5.11 15.93
N CYS A 85 -24.72 -4.51 16.89
CA CYS A 85 -24.13 -3.90 18.08
C CYS A 85 -23.88 -4.91 19.22
N GLY A 86 -24.49 -6.09 19.15
CA GLY A 86 -24.39 -7.16 20.15
C GLY A 86 -23.39 -8.25 19.79
N GLY A 87 -22.39 -7.93 18.96
CA GLY A 87 -21.32 -8.88 18.63
C GLY A 87 -20.49 -9.27 19.85
N THR A 88 -20.07 -10.53 19.95
CA THR A 88 -19.27 -11.07 21.05
C THR A 88 -17.78 -10.79 20.90
N SER A 89 -17.33 -10.27 19.75
CA SER A 89 -15.91 -9.95 19.48
C SER A 89 -15.35 -8.77 20.25
N LYS A 90 -16.18 -8.03 21.02
CA LYS A 90 -15.81 -6.77 21.66
C LYS A 90 -15.32 -5.67 20.69
N ARG A 91 -15.57 -5.80 19.38
CA ARG A 91 -15.14 -4.83 18.36
C ARG A 91 -15.53 -3.38 18.65
N LEU A 92 -16.71 -3.15 19.23
CA LEU A 92 -17.16 -1.81 19.59
C LEU A 92 -16.41 -1.24 20.79
N GLU A 93 -16.03 -2.08 21.75
CA GLU A 93 -15.19 -1.69 22.88
C GLU A 93 -13.79 -1.30 22.40
N LEU A 94 -13.18 -2.14 21.55
CA LEU A 94 -11.89 -1.83 20.91
C LEU A 94 -11.93 -0.50 20.15
N ILE A 95 -12.95 -0.28 19.32
CA ILE A 95 -13.09 0.98 18.57
C ILE A 95 -13.23 2.17 19.54
N ARG A 96 -14.03 2.07 20.61
CA ARG A 96 -14.17 3.15 21.60
C ARG A 96 -12.86 3.47 22.32
N GLU A 97 -12.06 2.46 22.63
CA GLU A 97 -10.73 2.68 23.19
C GLU A 97 -9.79 3.37 22.19
N LEU A 98 -9.80 2.96 20.91
CA LEU A 98 -9.02 3.60 19.86
C LEU A 98 -9.44 5.06 19.61
N GLN A 99 -10.74 5.36 19.71
CA GLN A 99 -11.28 6.72 19.55
C GLN A 99 -10.71 7.74 20.56
N LYS A 100 -10.09 7.28 21.65
CA LYS A 100 -9.40 8.16 22.61
C LYS A 100 -8.08 8.71 22.06
N TYR A 101 -7.49 8.05 21.06
CA TYR A 101 -6.15 8.36 20.55
C TYR A 101 -6.15 8.78 19.08
N VAL A 102 -7.10 8.29 18.28
CA VAL A 102 -7.20 8.55 16.84
C VAL A 102 -8.65 8.77 16.41
N SER A 103 -8.86 9.54 15.33
CA SER A 103 -10.19 9.76 14.77
C SER A 103 -10.72 8.48 14.11
N VAL A 104 -11.74 7.87 14.72
CA VAL A 104 -12.44 6.71 14.15
C VAL A 104 -13.93 7.04 14.05
N ASN A 105 -14.48 6.98 12.84
CA ASN A 105 -15.92 7.14 12.64
C ASN A 105 -16.63 5.79 12.53
N VAL A 106 -17.66 5.60 13.35
CA VAL A 106 -18.53 4.42 13.27
C VAL A 106 -19.79 4.79 12.52
N PHE A 107 -20.09 4.02 11.47
CA PHE A 107 -21.25 4.16 10.62
C PHE A 107 -22.21 2.97 10.76
N GLY A 108 -23.45 3.15 10.29
CA GLY A 108 -24.51 2.14 10.35
C GLY A 108 -25.29 2.17 11.66
N LYS A 109 -26.00 1.08 11.99
CA LYS A 109 -26.94 1.04 13.13
C LYS A 109 -26.30 1.37 14.47
N CYS A 110 -25.01 1.06 14.64
CA CYS A 110 -24.27 1.28 15.89
C CYS A 110 -23.51 2.61 15.92
N GLY A 111 -23.73 3.48 14.94
CA GLY A 111 -23.05 4.77 14.81
C GLY A 111 -23.89 5.79 14.05
N LYS A 112 -23.23 6.64 13.24
CA LYS A 112 -23.89 7.65 12.41
C LYS A 112 -24.37 7.04 11.08
N PRO A 113 -25.45 7.55 10.46
CA PRO A 113 -25.82 7.12 9.11
C PRO A 113 -24.70 7.47 8.11
N CYS A 114 -24.62 6.69 7.03
CA CYS A 114 -23.79 7.08 5.90
C CYS A 114 -24.43 8.26 5.15
N PRO A 115 -23.65 9.12 4.48
CA PRO A 115 -24.20 10.26 3.75
C PRO A 115 -25.29 9.80 2.78
N ASN A 116 -26.42 10.53 2.78
CA ASN A 116 -27.61 10.23 1.98
C ASN A 116 -28.29 8.89 2.30
N GLN A 117 -28.06 8.31 3.48
CA GLN A 117 -28.59 7.00 3.88
C GLN A 117 -29.29 7.04 5.23
N PHE A 118 -30.17 6.08 5.47
CA PHE A 118 -30.82 5.89 6.77
C PHE A 118 -29.89 5.19 7.77
N LYS A 119 -30.26 5.19 9.07
CA LYS A 119 -29.47 4.58 10.16
C LYS A 119 -29.09 3.10 9.96
N ASN A 120 -29.73 2.39 9.04
CA ASN A 120 -29.44 0.98 8.75
C ASN A 120 -28.45 0.77 7.58
N ALA A 121 -27.64 1.78 7.26
CA ALA A 121 -26.64 1.70 6.20
C ALA A 121 -25.74 0.45 6.32
N THR A 122 -25.56 -0.23 5.19
CA THR A 122 -24.69 -1.38 4.99
C THR A 122 -23.31 -0.93 4.54
N LEU A 123 -22.34 -1.85 4.48
CA LEU A 123 -21.01 -1.56 3.94
C LEU A 123 -21.08 -1.02 2.49
N GLY A 124 -21.98 -1.57 1.67
CA GLY A 124 -22.18 -1.12 0.29
C GLY A 124 -22.58 0.35 0.20
N ASP A 125 -23.47 0.78 1.10
CA ASP A 125 -23.97 2.16 1.15
C ASP A 125 -22.88 3.19 1.52
N CYS A 126 -21.87 2.75 2.28
CA CYS A 126 -20.78 3.61 2.76
C CYS A 126 -19.52 3.48 1.89
N LYS A 127 -19.50 2.56 0.91
CA LYS A 127 -18.28 2.18 0.18
C LYS A 127 -17.56 3.38 -0.44
N ASN A 128 -18.33 4.31 -1.04
CA ASN A 128 -17.75 5.48 -1.67
C ASN A 128 -17.02 6.38 -0.66
N ILE A 129 -17.68 6.74 0.45
CA ILE A 129 -17.07 7.64 1.44
C ILE A 129 -15.85 7.01 2.11
N LEU A 130 -15.89 5.70 2.37
CA LEU A 130 -14.74 4.96 2.88
C LEU A 130 -13.57 5.03 1.88
N ALA A 131 -13.86 4.83 0.60
CA ALA A 131 -12.88 4.84 -0.47
C ALA A 131 -12.31 6.23 -0.79
N THR A 132 -13.02 7.32 -0.47
CA THR A 132 -12.58 8.69 -0.82
C THR A 132 -12.07 9.51 0.36
N GLU A 133 -12.59 9.30 1.57
CA GLU A 133 -12.31 10.18 2.72
C GLU A 133 -11.38 9.55 3.77
N TYR A 134 -11.43 8.23 3.93
CA TYR A 134 -10.75 7.53 5.04
C TYR A 134 -9.48 6.80 4.60
N LYS A 135 -8.41 6.97 5.38
CA LYS A 135 -7.13 6.26 5.17
C LYS A 135 -7.22 4.77 5.50
N PHE A 136 -8.02 4.42 6.51
CA PHE A 136 -8.20 3.05 6.97
C PHE A 136 -9.69 2.69 7.12
N TYR A 137 -9.98 1.40 6.93
CA TYR A 137 -11.29 0.83 7.21
C TYR A 137 -11.13 -0.40 8.12
N PHE A 138 -11.88 -0.44 9.22
CA PHE A 138 -11.84 -1.54 10.18
C PHE A 138 -12.89 -2.59 9.84
N ALA A 139 -12.41 -3.70 9.27
CA ALA A 139 -13.19 -4.86 8.88
C ALA A 139 -13.43 -5.86 10.05
N PHE A 140 -13.77 -5.37 11.24
CA PHE A 140 -13.91 -6.24 12.42
C PHE A 140 -15.17 -7.10 12.37
N GLU A 141 -15.00 -8.42 12.50
CA GLU A 141 -16.11 -9.35 12.59
C GLU A 141 -16.88 -9.25 13.90
N ASN A 142 -18.14 -9.67 13.87
CA ASN A 142 -19.02 -9.62 15.04
C ASN A 142 -18.67 -10.68 16.11
N SER A 143 -17.88 -11.70 15.77
CA SER A 143 -17.46 -12.81 16.63
C SER A 143 -16.02 -13.20 16.30
N VAL A 144 -15.27 -13.72 17.28
CA VAL A 144 -13.91 -14.24 17.06
C VAL A 144 -13.99 -15.74 16.90
N CYS A 145 -14.04 -16.21 15.66
CA CYS A 145 -14.16 -17.62 15.32
C CYS A 145 -13.07 -18.01 14.32
N LYS A 146 -12.60 -19.25 14.41
CA LYS A 146 -11.62 -19.80 13.45
C LYS A 146 -12.21 -19.70 12.03
N ASP A 147 -11.42 -19.17 11.09
CA ASP A 147 -11.73 -19.05 9.68
C ASP A 147 -12.96 -18.17 9.33
N TYR A 148 -13.51 -17.41 10.29
CA TYR A 148 -14.65 -16.52 10.07
C TYR A 148 -14.20 -15.18 9.49
N ILE A 149 -14.14 -15.11 8.16
CA ILE A 149 -13.85 -13.89 7.38
C ILE A 149 -15.02 -13.68 6.41
N THR A 150 -15.62 -12.49 6.40
CA THR A 150 -16.80 -12.22 5.57
C THR A 150 -16.60 -11.03 4.61
N GLU A 151 -17.70 -10.54 4.01
CA GLU A 151 -17.77 -9.37 3.12
C GLU A 151 -17.16 -8.09 3.69
N LYS A 152 -16.85 -8.03 5.00
CA LYS A 152 -16.17 -6.88 5.58
C LYS A 152 -14.74 -6.77 5.09
N PHE A 153 -14.09 -7.88 4.74
CA PHE A 153 -12.70 -7.86 4.27
C PHE A 153 -12.57 -7.57 2.76
N TYR A 154 -13.56 -8.01 1.96
CA TYR A 154 -13.54 -7.98 0.48
C TYR A 154 -14.28 -6.76 -0.09
#